data_AF-A0AAN5VNY1-F1
#
_entry.id   AF-A0AAN5VNY1-F1
#
_cell.length_a   1.000
_cell.length_b   1.000
_cell.length_c   1.000
_cell.angle_alpha   90.00
_cell.angle_beta   90.00
_cell.angle_gamma   90.00
#
_symmetry.space_group_name_H-M   'P 1'
#
loop_
_entity.id
_entity.type
_entity.pdbx_description
1 polymer ?
#
loop_
_entity_poly.entity_id
_entity_poly.type
_entity_poly.pdbx_seq_one_letter_code
_entity_poly.pdbx_strand_id
1 'polypeptide(L)'
;MDNLISFIPEQLLILVAALSIIGKGCKKYKQLDNKYIPIILLVLGIGFSIWMLGFSPNAVLQGVICWGISIGINQTYKQLKEENK
;
A
#
# COMPACT_ATOMS: atom_id res chain seq x y z
N MET A 1 -28.97 6.11 1.88
CA MET A 1 -28.43 4.80 1.46
C MET A 1 -27.03 5.09 0.97
N ASP A 2 -26.09 5.31 1.89
CA ASP A 2 -24.82 5.97 1.62
C ASP A 2 -23.70 5.07 2.12
N ASN A 3 -23.57 3.90 1.52
CA ASN A 3 -22.72 2.87 2.10
C ASN A 3 -21.95 2.14 1.00
N LEU A 4 -20.61 2.22 1.14
CA LEU A 4 -19.58 1.41 0.52
C LEU A 4 -18.99 1.89 -0.82
N ILE A 5 -19.78 2.36 -1.79
CA ILE A 5 -19.21 2.77 -3.10
C ILE A 5 -18.38 4.06 -2.97
N SER A 6 -18.75 4.97 -2.07
CA SER A 6 -17.98 6.19 -1.77
C SER A 6 -16.73 5.93 -0.88
N PHE A 7 -16.58 4.72 -0.33
CA PHE A 7 -15.46 4.35 0.53
C PHE A 7 -14.23 3.83 -0.22
N ILE A 8 -14.36 3.54 -1.53
CA ILE A 8 -13.24 3.42 -2.45
C ILE A 8 -13.26 4.68 -3.34
N PRO A 9 -12.79 5.84 -2.83
CA PRO A 9 -12.53 6.97 -3.70
C PRO A 9 -11.41 6.61 -4.68
N GLU A 10 -11.43 7.14 -5.90
CA GLU A 10 -10.35 7.00 -6.90
C GLU A 10 -8.96 7.30 -6.31
N GLN A 11 -8.91 8.15 -5.29
CA GLN A 11 -7.74 8.45 -4.48
C GLN A 11 -7.08 7.20 -3.85
N LEU A 12 -7.81 6.14 -3.51
CA LEU A 12 -7.18 4.92 -2.97
C LEU A 12 -6.39 4.17 -4.04
N LEU A 13 -6.85 4.15 -5.28
CA LEU A 13 -6.10 3.53 -6.38
C LEU A 13 -4.80 4.30 -6.66
N ILE A 14 -4.85 5.64 -6.61
CA ILE A 14 -3.64 6.48 -6.71
C ILE A 14 -2.67 6.18 -5.55
N LEU A 15 -3.19 5.98 -4.35
CA LEU A 15 -2.39 5.69 -3.17
C LEU A 15 -1.76 4.30 -3.24
N VAL A 16 -2.49 3.28 -3.71
CA VAL A 16 -1.97 1.93 -3.94
C VAL A 16 -0.85 1.97 -4.97
N ALA A 17 -1.06 2.70 -6.08
CA ALA A 17 -0.05 2.87 -7.13
C ALA A 17 1.21 3.56 -6.58
N ALA A 18 1.04 4.65 -5.83
CA ALA A 18 2.15 5.36 -5.19
C ALA A 18 2.92 4.47 -4.20
N LEU A 19 2.21 3.78 -3.29
CA LEU A 19 2.84 2.83 -2.35
C LEU A 19 3.55 1.69 -3.07
N SER A 20 2.99 1.19 -4.18
CA SER A 20 3.59 0.12 -4.98
C SER A 20 4.90 0.58 -5.64
N ILE A 21 4.93 1.81 -6.17
CA ILE A 21 6.14 2.41 -6.74
C ILE A 21 7.20 2.63 -5.65
N ILE A 22 6.81 3.17 -4.50
CA ILE A 22 7.70 3.37 -3.34
C ILE A 22 8.21 2.02 -2.84
N GLY A 23 7.36 1.00 -2.72
CA GLY A 23 7.72 -0.34 -2.28
C GLY A 23 8.70 -1.02 -3.23
N LYS A 24 8.48 -0.90 -4.55
CA LYS A 24 9.45 -1.36 -5.57
C LYS A 24 10.76 -0.57 -5.52
N GLY A 25 10.72 0.73 -5.26
CA GLY A 25 11.89 1.59 -5.06
C GLY A 25 12.71 1.19 -3.83
N CYS A 26 12.07 1.01 -2.68
CA CYS A 26 12.69 0.50 -1.45
C CYS A 26 13.30 -0.90 -1.64
N LYS A 27 12.64 -1.78 -2.40
CA LYS A 27 13.16 -3.12 -2.71
C LYS A 27 14.40 -3.11 -3.61
N LYS A 28 14.58 -2.07 -4.43
CA LYS A 28 15.82 -1.85 -5.21
C LYS A 28 17.00 -1.50 -4.31
N TYR A 29 16.74 -0.97 -3.13
CA TYR A 29 17.70 -0.81 -2.05
C TYR A 29 17.98 -2.19 -1.41
N LYS A 30 18.96 -2.92 -1.95
CA LYS A 30 19.42 -4.23 -1.45
C LYS A 30 19.85 -4.25 0.03
N GLN A 31 20.05 -3.08 0.65
CA GLN A 31 20.43 -2.93 2.06
C GLN A 31 19.24 -2.93 3.03
N LEU A 32 18.01 -2.78 2.55
CA LEU A 32 16.83 -2.91 3.41
C LEU A 32 16.41 -4.37 3.45
N ASP A 33 16.64 -5.00 4.60
CA ASP A 33 16.12 -6.34 4.89
C ASP A 33 14.62 -6.36 4.53
N ASN A 34 14.18 -7.41 3.83
CA ASN A 34 12.84 -7.51 3.24
C ASN A 34 11.73 -7.39 4.31
N LYS A 35 12.10 -7.50 5.59
CA LYS A 35 11.29 -7.29 6.80
C LYS A 35 10.91 -5.83 7.09
N TYR A 36 11.73 -4.85 6.68
CA TYR A 36 11.47 -3.42 6.96
C TYR A 36 10.60 -2.73 5.90
N ILE A 37 10.55 -3.29 4.68
CA ILE A 37 9.72 -2.77 3.59
C ILE A 37 8.23 -2.70 3.98
N PRO A 38 7.62 -3.77 4.58
CA PRO A 38 6.25 -3.72 5.07
C PRO A 38 5.99 -2.60 6.07
N ILE A 39 6.91 -2.38 7.02
CA ILE A 39 6.74 -1.42 8.11
C ILE A 39 6.75 0.01 7.56
N ILE A 40 7.70 0.31 6.68
CA ILE A 40 7.81 1.63 6.04
C ILE A 40 6.57 1.92 5.18
N LEU A 41 6.12 0.93 4.39
CA LEU A 41 4.91 1.07 3.58
C LEU A 41 3.65 1.23 4.45
N LEU A 42 3.59 0.61 5.63
CA LEU A 42 2.44 0.73 6.53
C LEU A 42 2.34 2.16 7.07
N VAL A 43 3.44 2.69 7.59
CA VAL A 43 3.50 4.05 8.12
C VAL A 43 3.20 5.08 7.03
N LEU A 44 3.75 4.89 5.83
CA LEU A 44 3.43 5.74 4.69
C LEU A 44 1.98 5.61 4.24
N GLY A 45 1.42 4.40 4.17
CA GLY A 45 0.03 4.18 3.77
C GLY A 45 -0.96 4.86 4.71
N ILE A 46 -0.78 4.66 6.01
CA ILE A 46 -1.63 5.29 7.03
C ILE A 46 -1.40 6.81 7.05
N GLY A 47 -0.14 7.26 7.03
CA GLY A 47 0.21 8.67 7.05
C GLY A 47 -0.37 9.45 5.85
N PHE A 48 -0.24 8.90 4.64
CA PHE A 48 -0.81 9.51 3.44
C PHE A 48 -2.34 9.47 3.45
N SER A 49 -2.97 8.39 3.90
CA SER A 49 -4.43 8.35 3.99
C SER A 49 -4.96 9.39 4.98
N ILE A 50 -4.35 9.53 6.16
CA ILE A 50 -4.73 10.57 7.14
C ILE A 50 -4.48 11.97 6.56
N TRP A 51 -3.38 12.17 5.83
CA TRP A 51 -3.09 13.46 5.22
C TRP A 51 -4.09 13.85 4.13
N MET A 52 -4.56 12.87 3.36
CA MET A 52 -5.44 13.10 2.21
C MET A 52 -6.93 13.20 2.59
N LEU A 53 -7.37 12.45 3.60
CA LEU A 53 -8.78 12.34 4.01
C LEU A 53 -9.07 13.00 5.37
N GLY A 54 -8.04 13.46 6.07
CA GLY A 54 -8.12 14.00 7.43
C GLY A 54 -8.06 12.93 8.51
N PHE A 55 -8.07 13.37 9.78
CA PHE A 55 -8.01 12.50 10.94
C PHE A 55 -9.35 11.80 11.18
N SER A 56 -9.60 10.72 10.44
CA SER A 56 -10.82 9.92 10.49
C SER A 56 -10.50 8.43 10.63
N PRO A 57 -11.32 7.64 11.37
CA PRO A 57 -11.17 6.19 11.43
C PRO A 57 -11.16 5.53 10.05
N ASN A 58 -11.94 6.07 9.11
CA ASN A 58 -12.01 5.58 7.74
C ASN A 58 -10.68 5.76 7.00
N ALA A 59 -9.99 6.89 7.23
CA ALA A 59 -8.72 7.18 6.61
C ALA A 59 -7.64 6.18 7.06
N VAL A 60 -7.61 5.87 8.37
CA VAL A 60 -6.70 4.86 8.91
C VAL A 60 -6.98 3.50 8.30
N LEU A 61 -8.26 3.09 8.24
CA LEU A 61 -8.66 1.81 7.68
C LEU A 61 -8.28 1.68 6.20
N GLN A 62 -8.51 2.74 5.42
CA GLN A 62 -8.15 2.81 4.02
C GLN A 62 -6.65 2.73 3.79
N GLY A 63 -5.84 3.38 4.64
CA GLY A 63 -4.38 3.29 4.60
C GLY A 63 -3.87 1.87 4.81
N VAL A 64 -4.47 1.12 5.75
CA VAL A 64 -4.14 -0.29 6.01
C VAL A 64 -4.54 -1.20 4.84
N ILE A 65 -5.71 -0.99 4.25
CA ILE A 65 -6.15 -1.77 3.08
C ILE A 65 -5.23 -1.51 1.89
N CYS A 66 -4.92 -0.24 1.64
CA CYS A 66 -4.03 0.21 0.57
C CYS A 66 -2.62 -0.39 0.71
N TRP A 67 -2.10 -0.41 1.94
CA TRP A 67 -0.89 -1.11 2.31
C TRP A 67 -0.94 -2.61 2.01
N GLY A 68 -2.01 -3.29 2.43
CA GLY A 68 -2.21 -4.73 2.22
C GLY A 68 -2.23 -5.10 0.74
N ILE A 69 -2.94 -4.33 -0.09
CA ILE A 69 -2.99 -4.52 -1.55
C ILE A 69 -1.59 -4.32 -2.16
N SER A 70 -0.86 -3.30 -1.75
CA SER A 70 0.48 -3.01 -2.26
C SER A 70 1.48 -4.14 -1.96
N ILE A 71 1.45 -4.69 -0.74
CA ILE A 71 2.27 -5.86 -0.39
C ILE A 71 1.82 -7.10 -1.14
N GLY A 72 0.51 -7.34 -1.22
CA GLY A 72 -0.07 -8.48 -1.95
C GLY A 72 0.41 -8.50 -3.41
N ILE A 73 0.30 -7.37 -4.12
CA ILE A 73 0.81 -7.24 -5.50
C ILE A 73 2.32 -7.55 -5.58
N ASN A 74 3.12 -7.06 -4.63
CA ASN A 74 4.56 -7.33 -4.60
C ASN A 74 4.89 -8.80 -4.28
N GLN A 75 4.10 -9.48 -3.45
CA GLN A 75 4.23 -10.91 -3.17
C GLN A 75 3.79 -11.77 -4.36
N THR A 76 2.63 -11.47 -4.97
CA THR A 76 2.16 -12.13 -6.20
C THR A 76 3.17 -11.98 -7.33
N TYR A 77 3.77 -10.80 -7.52
CA TYR A 77 4.81 -10.59 -8.51
C TYR A 77 6.10 -11.40 -8.21
N LYS A 78 6.46 -11.57 -6.93
CA LYS A 78 7.59 -12.45 -6.54
C LYS A 78 7.27 -13.91 -6.87
N GLN A 79 6.09 -14.39 -6.49
CA GLN A 79 5.65 -15.76 -6.77
C GLN A 79 5.65 -16.07 -8.26
N LEU A 80 5.06 -15.19 -9.10
CA LEU A 80 5.06 -15.36 -10.56
C LEU A 80 6.46 -15.39 -11.19
N LYS A 81 7.42 -14.66 -10.60
CA LYS A 81 8.81 -14.62 -11.09
C LYS A 81 9.64 -15.81 -10.62
N GLU A 82 9.31 -16.39 -9.46
CA GLU A 82 9.92 -17.63 -8.98
C GLU A 82 9.34 -18.86 -9.68
N GLU A 83 8.05 -18.86 -10.02
CA GLU A 83 7.41 -19.96 -10.76
C GLU A 83 7.87 -20.05 -12.23
N ASN A 84 8.38 -18.96 -12.80
CA ASN A 84 8.95 -18.93 -14.17
C ASN A 84 10.47 -19.20 -14.22
N LYS A 85 11.07 -19.80 -13.19
CA LYS A 85 12.51 -20.13 -13.16
C LYS A 85 12.73 -21.62 -12.90
#